data_AF-A0A097PPV5-F1
#
_entry.id   AF-A0A097PPV5-F1
#
_cell.length_a   1.000
_cell.length_b   1.000
_cell.length_c   1.000
_cell.angle_alpha   90.00
_cell.angle_beta   90.00
_cell.angle_gamma   90.00
#
_symmetry.space_group_name_H-M   'P 1'
#
loop_
_entity.id
_entity.type
_entity.pdbx_description
1 polymer ?
#
loop_
_entity_poly.entity_id
_entity_poly.type
_entity_poly.pdbx_seq_one_letter_code
_entity_poly.pdbx_strand_id
1 'polypeptide(L)'
;VGEDSAKFELAKQKISSWAYFGGVLGVLFILDVVWLDNTTGFGKVFIDPVESVSDSPEVVMFLLTLIFAIVHSGASLRDPGEKLIGERAFRVLFAGTSLPLAVSTIVYFINHRYDGVQLWQLQSEPLLHHLLWITNFISFFFLYPSTFNL
;
A
#
# COMPACT_ATOMS: atom_id res chain seq x y z
N VAL A 1 -14.39 12.39 18.12
CA VAL A 1 -15.42 11.33 18.03
C VAL A 1 -14.76 10.20 17.27
N GLY A 2 -14.26 9.20 18.00
CA GLY A 2 -13.58 8.05 17.39
C GLY A 2 -14.64 7.19 16.70
N GLU A 3 -14.38 6.86 15.44
CA GLU A 3 -15.16 5.87 14.70
C GLU A 3 -15.13 4.57 15.51
N ASP A 4 -16.30 4.11 15.96
CA ASP A 4 -16.45 2.86 16.69
C ASP A 4 -15.71 1.76 15.93
N SER A 5 -14.87 1.01 16.63
CA SER A 5 -14.27 -0.21 16.07
C SER A 5 -15.43 -1.18 15.83
N ALA A 6 -15.91 -1.28 14.58
CA ALA A 6 -17.10 -2.05 14.28
C ALA A 6 -16.77 -3.53 14.44
N LYS A 7 -17.60 -4.20 15.24
CA LYS A 7 -17.50 -5.64 15.45
C LYS A 7 -17.93 -6.35 14.16
N PHE A 8 -17.09 -7.25 13.66
CA PHE A 8 -17.45 -8.10 12.53
C PHE A 8 -18.52 -9.11 12.95
N GLU A 9 -19.75 -8.90 12.51
CA GLU A 9 -20.89 -9.77 12.80
C GLU A 9 -21.32 -10.52 11.53
N LEU A 10 -21.02 -11.82 11.46
CA LEU A 10 -21.36 -12.68 10.32
C LEU A 10 -22.86 -12.62 9.97
N ALA A 11 -23.73 -12.57 10.97
CA ALA A 11 -25.19 -12.50 10.78
C ALA A 11 -25.67 -11.19 10.14
N LYS A 12 -24.86 -10.13 10.16
CA LYS A 12 -25.20 -8.81 9.58
C LYS A 12 -24.67 -8.63 8.14
N GLN A 13 -23.90 -9.60 7.62
CA GLN A 13 -23.32 -9.52 6.28
C GLN A 13 -24.38 -9.77 5.19
N LYS A 14 -24.47 -8.84 4.22
CA LYS A 14 -25.35 -8.95 3.04
C LYS A 14 -24.54 -9.26 1.80
N ILE A 15 -25.03 -10.15 0.93
CA ILE A 15 -24.39 -10.48 -0.37
C ILE A 15 -24.18 -9.21 -1.21
N SER A 16 -25.09 -8.24 -1.14
CA SER A 16 -24.94 -6.94 -1.82
C SER A 16 -23.69 -6.18 -1.37
N SER A 17 -23.33 -6.22 -0.07
CA SER A 17 -22.13 -5.57 0.46
C SER A 17 -20.86 -6.17 -0.14
N TRP A 18 -20.83 -7.48 -0.36
CA TRP A 18 -19.73 -8.17 -1.04
C TRP A 18 -19.64 -7.80 -2.52
N ALA A 19 -20.77 -7.59 -3.19
CA ALA A 19 -20.79 -7.08 -4.57
C ALA A 19 -20.24 -5.64 -4.64
N TYR A 20 -20.64 -4.76 -3.71
CA TYR A 20 -20.08 -3.41 -3.61
C TYR A 20 -18.58 -3.43 -3.32
N PHE A 21 -18.13 -4.28 -2.39
CA PHE A 21 -16.70 -4.47 -2.10
C PHE A 21 -15.94 -4.91 -3.35
N GLY A 22 -16.45 -5.90 -4.09
CA GLY A 22 -15.88 -6.33 -5.36
C GLY A 22 -15.82 -5.20 -6.40
N GLY A 23 -16.84 -4.34 -6.47
CA GLY A 23 -16.82 -3.14 -7.31
C GLY A 23 -15.73 -2.14 -6.91
N VAL A 24 -15.54 -1.91 -5.60
CA VAL A 24 -14.48 -1.04 -5.08
C VAL A 24 -13.09 -1.61 -5.35
N LEU A 25 -12.91 -2.93 -5.32
CA LEU A 25 -11.65 -3.57 -5.75
C LEU A 25 -11.28 -3.26 -7.20
N GLY A 26 -12.24 -2.83 -8.04
CA GLY A 26 -11.95 -2.31 -9.38
C GLY A 26 -10.99 -1.11 -9.40
N VAL A 27 -10.82 -0.40 -8.28
CA VAL A 27 -9.77 0.64 -8.13
C VAL A 27 -8.37 0.05 -8.35
N LEU A 28 -8.14 -1.21 -7.97
CA LEU A 28 -6.85 -1.88 -8.21
C LEU A 28 -6.59 -2.08 -9.70
N PHE A 29 -7.63 -2.37 -10.48
CA PHE A 29 -7.50 -2.46 -11.94
C PHE A 29 -7.22 -1.10 -12.58
N ILE A 30 -7.85 -0.03 -12.08
CA ILE A 30 -7.52 1.34 -12.51
C ILE A 30 -6.06 1.64 -12.21
N LEU A 31 -5.58 1.26 -11.03
CA LEU A 31 -4.19 1.48 -10.63
C LEU A 31 -3.22 0.68 -11.52
N ASP A 32 -3.57 -0.55 -11.87
CA ASP A 32 -2.81 -1.37 -12.80
C ASP A 32 -2.65 -0.66 -14.16
N VAL A 33 -3.75 -0.25 -14.79
CA VAL A 33 -3.74 0.38 -16.13
C VAL A 33 -3.13 1.79 -16.12
N VAL A 34 -3.51 2.62 -15.16
CA VAL A 34 -3.15 4.06 -15.16
C VAL A 34 -1.80 4.31 -14.50
N TRP A 35 -1.30 3.39 -13.68
CA TRP A 35 -0.04 3.59 -12.94
C TRP A 35 1.03 2.56 -13.27
N LEU A 36 0.71 1.27 -13.25
CA LEU A 36 1.71 0.20 -13.36
C LEU A 36 2.02 -0.22 -14.79
N ASP A 37 1.04 -0.18 -15.69
CA ASP A 37 1.20 -0.65 -17.06
C ASP A 37 2.35 0.09 -17.77
N ASN A 38 3.23 -0.66 -18.43
CA ASN A 38 4.41 -0.08 -19.07
C ASN A 38 4.09 0.76 -20.33
N THR A 39 2.89 0.63 -20.88
CA THR A 39 2.45 1.35 -22.08
C THR A 39 1.53 2.52 -21.77
N THR A 40 0.63 2.38 -20.80
CA THR A 40 -0.38 3.39 -20.44
C THR A 40 -0.15 4.04 -19.08
N GLY A 41 0.72 3.47 -18.25
CA GLY A 41 0.90 3.86 -16.87
C GLY A 41 1.85 5.05 -16.67
N PHE A 42 1.53 5.87 -15.67
CA PHE A 42 2.36 7.03 -15.27
C PHE A 42 3.44 6.69 -14.24
N GLY A 43 3.48 5.47 -13.69
CA GLY A 43 4.41 5.10 -12.62
C GLY A 43 5.86 5.29 -13.01
N LYS A 44 6.23 5.02 -14.27
CA LYS A 44 7.58 5.24 -14.78
C LYS A 44 8.00 6.71 -14.74
N VAL A 45 7.09 7.63 -15.06
CA VAL A 45 7.34 9.09 -14.98
C VAL A 45 7.67 9.52 -13.56
N PHE A 46 7.13 8.82 -12.56
CA PHE A 46 7.46 9.05 -11.16
C PHE A 46 8.77 8.37 -10.72
N ILE A 47 9.03 7.14 -11.16
CA ILE A 47 10.22 6.37 -10.75
C ILE A 47 11.50 6.88 -11.40
N ASP A 48 11.49 7.20 -12.70
CA ASP A 48 12.70 7.57 -13.45
C ASP A 48 13.49 8.74 -12.81
N PRO A 49 12.86 9.84 -12.34
CA PRO A 49 13.58 10.91 -11.66
C PRO A 49 14.19 10.47 -10.32
N VAL A 50 13.53 9.55 -9.59
CA VAL A 50 14.05 9.04 -8.32
C VAL A 50 15.25 8.12 -8.56
N GLU A 51 15.18 7.25 -9.58
CA GLU A 51 16.31 6.42 -10.02
C GLU A 51 17.49 7.27 -10.50
N SER A 52 17.23 8.43 -11.14
CA SER A 52 18.30 9.31 -11.61
C SER A 52 19.18 9.90 -10.49
N VAL A 53 18.75 9.81 -9.23
CA VAL A 53 19.52 10.29 -8.07
C VAL A 53 20.69 9.35 -7.73
N SER A 54 20.57 8.04 -7.96
CA SER A 54 21.61 7.07 -7.63
C SER A 54 21.44 5.75 -8.37
N ASP A 55 22.55 5.17 -8.82
CA ASP A 55 22.59 3.81 -9.37
C ASP A 55 22.37 2.71 -8.30
N SER A 56 22.36 3.06 -7.00
CA SER A 56 22.13 2.10 -5.91
C SER A 56 20.63 1.88 -5.69
N PRO A 57 20.11 0.65 -5.88
CA PRO A 57 18.71 0.34 -5.62
C PRO A 57 18.33 0.54 -4.15
N GLU A 58 19.27 0.40 -3.22
CA GLU A 58 19.05 0.68 -1.80
C GLU A 58 18.77 2.16 -1.54
N VAL A 59 19.52 3.06 -2.20
CA VAL A 59 19.29 4.51 -2.09
C VAL A 59 17.96 4.89 -2.72
N VAL A 60 17.64 4.36 -3.90
CA VAL A 60 16.35 4.62 -4.56
C VAL A 60 15.18 4.10 -3.71
N MET A 61 15.27 2.89 -3.19
CA MET A 61 14.27 2.30 -2.29
C MET A 61 14.05 3.15 -1.03
N PHE A 62 15.13 3.67 -0.45
CA PHE A 62 15.06 4.58 0.69
C PHE A 62 14.33 5.88 0.33
N LEU A 63 14.65 6.49 -0.82
CA LEU A 63 13.99 7.72 -1.28
C LEU A 63 12.51 7.50 -1.58
N LEU A 64 12.14 6.39 -2.25
CA LEU A 64 10.75 6.03 -2.49
C LEU A 64 9.96 5.89 -1.19
N THR A 65 10.55 5.21 -0.21
CA THR A 65 9.97 5.04 1.12
C THR A 65 9.80 6.38 1.84
N LEU A 66 10.79 7.28 1.73
CA LEU A 66 10.74 8.61 2.32
C LEU A 66 9.64 9.47 1.68
N ILE A 67 9.56 9.48 0.35
CA ILE A 67 8.51 10.20 -0.40
C ILE A 67 7.13 9.69 0.02
N PHE A 68 6.95 8.35 0.04
CA PHE A 68 5.71 7.74 0.49
C PHE A 68 5.38 8.14 1.93
N ALA A 69 6.33 8.05 2.87
CA ALA A 69 6.12 8.40 4.27
C ALA A 69 5.72 9.86 4.45
N ILE A 70 6.36 10.80 3.73
CA ILE A 70 6.03 12.22 3.78
C ILE A 70 4.60 12.45 3.27
N VAL A 71 4.25 11.94 2.09
CA VAL A 71 2.91 12.14 1.50
C VAL A 71 1.84 11.46 2.36
N HIS A 72 2.10 10.23 2.80
CA HIS A 72 1.16 9.46 3.62
C HIS A 72 0.97 10.06 5.03
N SER A 73 1.97 10.76 5.58
CA SER A 73 1.82 11.52 6.83
C SER A 73 0.76 12.63 6.74
N GLY A 74 0.34 12.99 5.52
CA GLY A 74 -0.79 13.88 5.23
C GLY A 74 -2.12 13.42 5.83
N ALA A 75 -2.24 12.18 6.32
CA ALA A 75 -3.36 11.75 7.15
C ALA A 75 -3.55 12.65 8.39
N SER A 76 -2.46 13.21 8.92
CA SER A 76 -2.50 14.18 10.03
C SER A 76 -3.16 15.52 9.66
N LEU A 77 -3.26 15.82 8.35
CA LEU A 77 -3.91 17.03 7.82
C LEU A 77 -5.39 16.83 7.54
N ARG A 78 -5.99 15.72 7.99
CA ARG A 78 -7.41 15.42 7.80
C ARG A 78 -8.31 16.54 8.31
N ASP A 79 -8.20 16.91 9.58
CA ASP A 79 -9.07 17.92 10.19
C ASP A 79 -9.06 19.28 9.45
N PRO A 80 -7.90 19.89 9.12
CA PRO A 80 -7.88 21.11 8.31
C PRO A 80 -8.25 20.87 6.84
N GLY A 81 -7.89 19.73 6.26
CA GLY A 81 -8.18 19.40 4.86
C GLY A 81 -9.67 19.19 4.60
N GLU A 82 -10.36 18.44 5.45
CA GLU A 82 -11.81 18.21 5.35
C GLU A 82 -12.59 19.52 5.49
N LYS A 83 -12.13 20.47 6.32
CA LYS A 83 -12.74 21.81 6.44
C LYS A 83 -12.58 22.66 5.17
N LEU A 84 -11.51 22.45 4.40
CA LEU A 84 -11.20 23.25 3.22
C LEU A 84 -11.90 22.74 1.96
N ILE A 85 -11.82 21.44 1.69
CA ILE A 85 -12.27 20.82 0.44
C ILE A 85 -13.42 19.84 0.61
N GLY A 86 -13.84 19.59 1.86
CA GLY A 86 -14.85 18.60 2.20
C GLY A 86 -14.28 17.20 2.37
N GLU A 87 -14.96 16.40 3.18
CA GLU A 87 -14.55 15.06 3.57
C GLU A 87 -14.26 14.11 2.41
N ARG A 88 -15.18 14.03 1.44
CA ARG A 88 -15.06 13.09 0.32
C ARG A 88 -13.90 13.45 -0.59
N ALA A 89 -13.72 14.73 -0.90
CA ALA A 89 -12.63 15.20 -1.75
C ALA A 89 -11.28 14.94 -1.08
N PHE A 90 -11.16 15.22 0.22
CA PHE A 90 -9.96 14.92 0.98
C PHE A 90 -9.60 13.43 0.94
N ARG A 91 -10.56 12.53 1.23
CA ARG A 91 -10.33 11.08 1.19
C ARG A 91 -9.91 10.58 -0.19
N VAL A 92 -10.57 11.05 -1.26
CA VAL A 92 -10.23 10.66 -2.64
C VAL A 92 -8.85 11.15 -3.02
N LEU A 93 -8.49 12.39 -2.69
CA LEU A 93 -7.14 12.92 -2.97
C LEU A 93 -6.08 12.18 -2.17
N PHE A 94 -6.29 11.97 -0.86
CA PHE A 94 -5.34 11.28 -0.01
C PHE A 94 -5.12 9.83 -0.42
N ALA A 95 -6.18 9.08 -0.70
CA ALA A 95 -6.07 7.70 -1.19
C ALA A 95 -5.51 7.66 -2.61
N GLY A 96 -5.95 8.57 -3.48
CA GLY A 96 -5.52 8.67 -4.87
C GLY A 96 -4.05 9.03 -5.04
N THR A 97 -3.42 9.69 -4.06
CA THR A 97 -1.96 9.92 -4.04
C THR A 97 -1.22 8.84 -3.28
N SER A 98 -1.75 8.36 -2.15
CA SER A 98 -1.06 7.36 -1.32
C SER A 98 -0.98 5.99 -2.00
N LEU A 99 -2.06 5.53 -2.66
CA LEU A 99 -2.09 4.20 -3.29
C LEU A 99 -1.05 4.06 -4.41
N PRO A 100 -0.93 4.99 -5.38
CA PRO A 100 0.11 4.91 -6.39
C PRO A 100 1.53 4.92 -5.81
N LEU A 101 1.80 5.76 -4.80
CA LEU A 101 3.11 5.82 -4.16
C LEU A 101 3.45 4.52 -3.40
N ALA A 102 2.47 3.96 -2.68
CA ALA A 102 2.63 2.69 -1.98
C ALA A 102 2.94 1.56 -2.96
N VAL A 103 2.17 1.46 -4.05
CA VAL A 103 2.36 0.39 -5.03
C VAL A 103 3.65 0.58 -5.81
N SER A 104 4.05 1.80 -6.17
CA SER A 104 5.38 2.09 -6.73
C SER A 104 6.49 1.56 -5.83
N THR A 105 6.40 1.84 -4.53
CA THR A 105 7.38 1.41 -3.52
C THR A 105 7.45 -0.12 -3.44
N ILE A 106 6.30 -0.80 -3.41
CA ILE A 106 6.21 -2.26 -3.36
C ILE A 106 6.75 -2.90 -4.64
N VAL A 107 6.34 -2.42 -5.81
CA VAL A 107 6.76 -2.96 -7.11
C VAL A 107 8.26 -2.75 -7.30
N TYR A 108 8.79 -1.57 -6.96
CA TYR A 108 10.22 -1.31 -6.99
C TYR A 108 10.99 -2.31 -6.12
N PHE A 109 10.54 -2.51 -4.87
CA PHE A 109 11.13 -3.47 -3.96
C PHE A 109 11.14 -4.89 -4.53
N ILE A 110 10.01 -5.36 -5.09
CA ILE A 110 9.89 -6.71 -5.66
C ILE A 110 10.85 -6.89 -6.85
N ASN A 111 10.94 -5.88 -7.71
CA ASN A 111 11.79 -5.90 -8.90
C ASN A 111 13.28 -5.90 -8.55
N HIS A 112 13.67 -5.25 -7.46
CA HIS A 112 15.07 -5.13 -7.01
C HIS A 112 15.40 -6.03 -5.80
N ARG A 113 14.55 -7.01 -5.46
CA ARG A 113 14.64 -7.78 -4.20
C ARG A 113 15.91 -8.64 -4.07
N TYR A 114 16.60 -8.89 -5.17
CA TYR A 114 17.87 -9.63 -5.19
C TYR A 114 19.04 -8.77 -5.67
N ASP A 115 18.80 -7.48 -5.89
CA ASP A 115 19.84 -6.53 -6.25
C ASP A 115 20.50 -6.00 -4.97
N GLY A 116 21.60 -5.26 -5.16
CA GLY A 116 22.29 -4.61 -4.06
C GLY A 116 23.16 -5.55 -3.21
N VAL A 117 23.53 -5.07 -2.02
CA VAL A 117 24.41 -5.80 -1.10
C VAL A 117 23.62 -6.82 -0.29
N GLN A 118 23.85 -8.10 -0.58
CA GLN A 118 23.29 -9.19 0.20
C GLN A 118 23.99 -9.35 1.56
N LEU A 119 23.26 -9.06 2.64
CA LEU A 119 23.78 -9.20 4.02
C LEU A 119 23.67 -10.62 4.58
N TRP A 120 22.68 -11.39 4.14
CA TRP A 120 22.44 -12.77 4.56
C TRP A 120 21.78 -13.59 3.44
N GLN A 121 22.09 -14.89 3.37
CA GLN A 121 21.47 -15.83 2.44
C GLN A 121 20.90 -17.02 3.20
N LEU A 122 19.61 -16.93 3.57
CA LEU A 122 18.95 -17.96 4.36
C LEU A 122 17.74 -18.58 3.64
N GLN A 123 17.60 -18.36 2.33
CA GLN A 123 16.47 -18.87 1.54
C GLN A 123 16.39 -20.41 1.54
N SER A 124 17.53 -21.09 1.70
CA SER A 124 17.61 -22.54 1.77
C SER A 124 17.32 -23.13 3.15
N GLU A 125 17.18 -22.30 4.19
CA GLU A 125 16.96 -22.77 5.56
C GLU A 125 15.49 -23.22 5.75
N PRO A 126 15.22 -24.53 5.89
CA PRO A 126 13.85 -25.06 5.86
C PRO A 126 12.99 -24.57 7.04
N LEU A 127 13.61 -24.23 8.17
CA LEU A 127 12.91 -23.69 9.34
C LEU A 127 12.43 -22.26 9.14
N LEU A 128 13.17 -21.43 8.38
CA LEU A 128 12.82 -20.02 8.20
C LEU A 128 11.54 -19.85 7.41
N HIS A 129 11.30 -20.68 6.40
CA HIS A 129 10.03 -20.65 5.67
C HIS A 129 8.83 -20.81 6.62
N HIS A 130 8.88 -21.82 7.51
CA HIS A 130 7.83 -22.09 8.48
C HIS A 130 7.67 -20.95 9.49
N LEU A 131 8.77 -20.43 10.02
CA LEU A 131 8.76 -19.33 10.98
C LEU A 131 8.17 -18.05 10.39
N LEU A 132 8.58 -17.67 9.17
CA LEU A 132 8.06 -16.50 8.47
C LEU A 132 6.56 -16.65 8.19
N TRP A 133 6.13 -17.84 7.75
CA TRP A 133 4.72 -18.09 7.49
C TRP A 133 3.88 -18.00 8.77
N ILE A 134 4.30 -18.64 9.86
CA ILE A 134 3.59 -18.58 11.15
C ILE A 134 3.54 -17.14 11.68
N THR A 135 4.65 -16.41 11.59
CA THR A 135 4.71 -15.01 12.05
C THR A 135 3.80 -14.12 11.22
N ASN A 136 3.78 -14.31 9.90
CA ASN A 136 2.86 -13.60 9.00
C ASN A 136 1.40 -13.95 9.29
N PHE A 137 1.09 -15.22 9.55
CA PHE A 137 -0.23 -15.67 9.95
C PHE A 137 -0.67 -15.00 11.27
N ILE A 138 0.21 -14.96 12.27
CA ILE A 138 -0.06 -14.29 13.55
C ILE A 138 -0.30 -12.78 13.34
N SER A 139 0.55 -12.13 12.53
CA SER A 139 0.38 -10.72 12.17
C SER A 139 -0.98 -10.47 11.52
N PHE A 140 -1.33 -11.27 10.51
CA PHE A 140 -2.64 -11.19 9.87
C PHE A 140 -3.77 -11.45 10.85
N PHE A 141 -3.68 -12.46 11.71
CA PHE A 141 -4.69 -12.77 12.73
C PHE A 141 -4.95 -11.58 13.67
N PHE A 142 -3.92 -10.86 14.08
CA PHE A 142 -4.06 -9.67 14.93
C PHE A 142 -4.45 -8.39 14.17
N LEU A 143 -4.06 -8.24 12.90
CA LEU A 143 -4.46 -7.12 12.04
C LEU A 143 -5.84 -7.30 11.41
N TYR A 144 -6.35 -8.53 11.33
CA TYR A 144 -7.63 -8.83 10.71
C TYR A 144 -8.80 -8.08 11.35
N PRO A 145 -8.93 -7.99 12.70
CA PRO A 145 -9.97 -7.19 13.34
C PRO A 145 -9.89 -5.68 13.06
N SER A 146 -8.70 -5.13 12.74
CA SER A 146 -8.53 -3.70 12.47
C SER A 146 -8.68 -3.34 10.99
N THR A 147 -8.50 -4.30 10.07
CA THR A 147 -8.44 -4.03 8.62
C THR A 147 -9.80 -4.20 7.92
N PHE A 148 -10.68 -5.08 8.42
CA PHE A 148 -12.01 -5.32 7.83
C PHE A 148 -13.14 -4.58 8.56
N ASN A 149 -12.80 -3.43 9.15
CA ASN A 149 -13.76 -2.47 9.67
C ASN A 149 -14.33 -1.62 8.50
N LEU A 150 -15.00 -2.27 7.54
CA LEU A 150 -15.73 -1.63 6.41
C LEU A 150 -17.22 -1.50 6.69
#